data_AF-A0A661NJY3-F1
#
_entry.id   AF-A0A661NJY3-F1
#
_cell.length_a   1.000
_cell.length_b   1.000
_cell.length_c   1.000
_cell.angle_alpha   90.00
_cell.angle_beta   90.00
_cell.angle_gamma   90.00
#
_symmetry.space_group_name_H-M   'P 1'
#
loop_
_entity.id
_entity.type
_entity.pdbx_description
1 polymer ?
#
loop_
_entity_poly.entity_id
_entity_poly.type
_entity_poly.pdbx_seq_one_letter_code
_entity_poly.pdbx_strand_id
1 'polypeptide(L)' 'MLGICVTVVLVATTFVFRIKADDIWWHLKTGQLILELLHLPQENLFSFTAPHHPWLPHEWLSEVVFYIIYKYLGYRGLV' A
#
# COMPACT_ATOMS: atom_id res chain seq x y z
N MET A 1 -28.22 27.67 6.20
CA MET A 1 -27.19 27.96 5.16
C MET A 1 -25.77 27.90 5.73
N LEU A 2 -25.47 28.58 6.86
CA LEU A 2 -24.15 28.55 7.50
C LEU A 2 -23.65 27.14 7.85
N GLY A 3 -24.50 26.29 8.43
CA GLY A 3 -24.13 24.90 8.77
C GLY A 3 -23.78 24.03 7.56
N ILE A 4 -24.46 24.22 6.42
CA ILE A 4 -24.15 23.50 5.18
C ILE A 4 -22.80 23.96 4.63
N CYS A 5 -22.52 25.26 4.64
CA CYS A 5 -21.22 25.79 4.23
C CYS A 5 -20.08 25.24 5.10
N VAL A 6 -20.27 25.17 6.43
CA VAL A 6 -19.27 24.58 7.34
C VAL A 6 -19.06 23.11 7.03
N THR A 7 -20.12 22.32 6.86
CA THR A 7 -20.02 20.90 6.52
C THR A 7 -19.33 20.69 5.17
N VAL A 8 -19.68 21.47 4.15
CA VAL A 8 -19.07 21.39 2.81
C VAL A 8 -17.58 21.75 2.87
N VAL A 9 -17.20 22.78 3.63
CA VAL A 9 -15.80 23.17 3.82
C VAL A 9 -15.02 22.08 4.56
N LEU A 10 -15.57 21.52 5.63
CA LEU A 10 -14.91 20.43 6.38
C LEU A 10 -14.71 19.20 5.50
N VAL A 11 -15.73 18.79 4.75
CA VAL A 11 -15.63 17.67 3.80
C VAL A 11 -14.64 17.99 2.68
N ALA A 12 -14.65 19.20 2.11
CA ALA A 12 -13.68 19.56 1.08
C ALA A 12 -12.23 19.51 1.59
N THR A 13 -11.97 19.93 2.83
CA THR A 13 -10.62 19.90 3.41
C THR A 13 -10.07 18.50 3.61
N THR A 14 -10.90 17.47 3.78
CA THR A 14 -10.41 16.08 3.87
C THR A 14 -9.89 15.56 2.54
N PHE A 15 -10.34 16.10 1.40
CA PHE A 15 -9.83 15.78 0.06
C PHE A 15 -8.56 16.56 -0.33
N VAL A 16 -8.16 17.58 0.45
CA VAL A 16 -6.93 18.35 0.20
C VAL A 16 -5.70 17.65 0.77
N PHE A 17 -5.89 16.73 1.73
CA PHE A 17 -4.79 15.92 2.24
C PHE A 17 -4.38 14.90 1.18
N ARG A 18 -3.13 15.03 0.71
CA ARG A 18 -2.50 13.98 -0.10
C ARG A 18 -2.47 12.71 0.73
N ILE A 19 -3.14 11.67 0.25
CA ILE A 19 -2.96 10.31 0.75
C ILE A 19 -1.48 9.99 0.53
N LYS A 20 -0.72 9.92 1.62
CA LYS A 20 0.65 9.42 1.60
C LYS A 20 0.58 7.93 1.82
N ALA A 21 0.92 7.17 0.79
CA ALA A 21 1.20 5.75 0.93
C ALA A 21 2.63 5.61 1.45
N ASP A 22 2.80 5.76 2.78
CA ASP A 22 4.12 5.64 3.42
C ASP A 22 4.66 4.19 3.37
N ASP A 23 3.79 3.23 3.06
CA ASP A 23 4.04 1.78 2.97
C ASP A 23 4.10 1.25 1.53
N ILE A 24 4.05 2.09 0.49
CA ILE A 24 4.06 1.63 -0.92
C ILE A 24 5.25 0.71 -1.22
N TRP A 25 6.40 0.99 -0.61
CA TRP A 25 7.61 0.19 -0.76
C TRP A 25 7.51 -1.20 -0.14
N TRP A 26 6.79 -1.31 0.98
CA TRP A 26 6.47 -2.59 1.59
C TRP A 26 5.67 -3.42 0.59
N HIS A 27 4.58 -2.86 0.05
CA HIS A 27 3.71 -3.56 -0.90
C HIS A 27 4.44 -4.00 -2.18
N LEU A 28 5.23 -3.10 -2.78
CA LEU A 28 6.02 -3.44 -3.97
C LEU A 28 7.04 -4.54 -3.66
N LYS A 29 7.67 -4.51 -2.48
CA LYS A 29 8.65 -5.52 -2.09
C LYS A 29 8.00 -6.86 -1.75
N THR A 30 6.83 -6.87 -1.10
CA THR A 30 6.06 -8.09 -0.87
C THR A 30 5.64 -8.73 -2.20
N GLY A 31 5.09 -7.93 -3.13
CA GLY A 31 4.71 -8.41 -4.46
C GLY A 31 5.89 -8.98 -5.25
N GLN A 32 7.06 -8.35 -5.14
CA GLN A 32 8.30 -8.89 -5.68
C GLN A 32 8.65 -10.25 -5.09
N LEU A 33 8.67 -10.37 -3.77
CA LEU A 33 9.02 -11.62 -3.08
C LEU A 33 8.06 -12.76 -3.43
N ILE A 34 6.75 -12.47 -3.50
CA ILE A 34 5.75 -13.48 -3.89
C ILE A 34 6.02 -14.01 -5.30
N LEU A 35 6.35 -13.13 -6.25
CA LEU A 35 6.66 -13.56 -7.62
C LEU A 35 8.00 -14.32 -7.73
N GLU A 36 9.00 -13.95 -6.94
CA GLU A 36 10.32 -14.60 -6.94
C GLU A 36 10.28 -15.97 -6.27
N LEU A 37 9.56 -16.08 -5.16
CA LEU A 37 9.52 -17.29 -4.34
C LEU A 37 8.36 -18.24 -4.70
N LEU A 38 7.37 -17.75 -5.45
CA LEU A 38 6.11 -18.45 -5.76
C LEU A 38 5.36 -18.96 -4.53
N HIS A 39 5.55 -18.28 -3.39
CA HIS A 39 4.83 -18.55 -2.16
C HIS A 39 4.56 -17.25 -1.40
N LEU A 40 3.55 -17.28 -0.53
CA LEU A 40 3.26 -16.16 0.37
C LEU A 40 4.30 -16.13 1.51
N PRO A 41 4.83 -14.96 1.89
CA PRO A 41 5.55 -14.80 3.14
C PRO A 41 4.69 -15.29 4.31
N GLN A 42 5.32 -16.01 5.23
CA GLN A 42 4.67 -16.48 6.47
C GLN A 42 5.14 -15.70 7.71
N GLU A 43 6.21 -14.93 7.56
CA GLU A 43 6.85 -14.16 8.62
C GLU A 43 6.87 -12.68 8.26
N ASN A 44 6.95 -11.82 9.28
CA ASN A 44 6.99 -10.38 9.13
C ASN A 44 8.40 -9.90 8.77
N LEU A 45 8.85 -10.21 7.55
CA LEU A 45 10.21 -10.01 7.04
C LEU A 45 10.72 -8.56 7.15
N PHE A 46 9.83 -7.58 7.26
CA PHE A 46 10.17 -6.16 7.32
C PHE A 46 10.09 -5.57 8.74
N SER A 47 9.69 -6.36 9.73
CA SER A 47 9.65 -5.94 11.13
C SER A 47 11.03 -6.04 11.79
N PHE A 48 11.53 -4.91 12.29
CA PHE A 48 12.81 -4.88 13.02
C PHE A 48 12.72 -5.59 14.38
N THR A 49 11.60 -5.46 15.10
CA THR A 49 11.45 -5.96 16.47
C THR A 49 10.86 -7.36 16.56
N ALA A 50 10.18 -7.82 15.50
CA ALA A 50 9.50 -9.11 15.48
C ALA A 50 9.54 -9.76 14.08
N PRO A 51 10.74 -10.06 13.53
CA PRO A 51 10.88 -10.60 12.18
C PRO A 51 10.19 -11.97 12.01
N HIS A 52 10.21 -12.81 13.06
CA HIS A 52 9.61 -14.15 13.03
C HIS A 52 8.12 -14.18 13.42
N HIS A 53 7.49 -13.01 13.58
CA HIS A 53 6.06 -12.97 13.87
C HIS A 53 5.26 -13.51 12.67
N PRO A 54 4.31 -14.44 12.88
CA PRO A 54 3.46 -14.92 11.80
C PRO A 54 2.72 -13.78 11.13
N TRP A 55 2.85 -13.68 9.82
CA TRP A 55 2.18 -12.67 9.02
C TRP A 55 1.74 -13.27 7.70
N LEU A 56 0.45 -13.14 7.40
CA LEU A 56 -0.11 -13.47 6.11
C LEU A 56 -0.47 -12.17 5.40
N PRO A 57 0.18 -11.80 4.28
CA PRO A 57 -0.20 -10.61 3.52
C PRO A 57 -1.63 -10.77 3.00
N HIS A 58 -2.57 -10.05 3.62
CA HIS A 58 -3.98 -10.08 3.22
C HIS A 58 -4.22 -9.38 1.88
N GLU A 59 -3.29 -8.53 1.44
CA GLU A 59 -3.33 -7.78 0.17
C GLU A 59 -2.44 -8.39 -0.92
N TRP A 60 -1.98 -9.64 -0.75
CA TRP A 60 -0.97 -10.27 -1.59
C TRP A 60 -1.24 -10.18 -3.10
N LEU A 61 -2.51 -10.32 -3.53
CA LEU A 61 -2.84 -10.27 -4.95
C LEU A 61 -2.67 -8.86 -5.51
N SER A 62 -3.09 -7.84 -4.76
CA SER A 62 -2.88 -6.44 -5.11
C SER A 62 -1.40 -6.10 -5.14
N GLU A 63 -0.62 -6.58 -4.16
CA GLU A 63 0.82 -6.40 -4.11
C GLU A 63 1.53 -6.98 -5.34
N VAL A 64 1.13 -8.19 -5.76
CA VAL A 64 1.64 -8.81 -7.00
C VAL A 64 1.28 -7.97 -8.23
N VAL A 65 0.02 -7.55 -8.37
CA VAL A 65 -0.44 -6.74 -9.51
C VAL A 65 0.30 -5.40 -9.55
N PHE A 66 0.43 -4.71 -8.43
CA PHE A 66 1.13 -3.43 -8.33
C PHE A 66 2.62 -3.58 -8.61
N TYR A 67 3.27 -4.64 -8.13
CA TYR A 67 4.66 -4.88 -8.48
C TYR A 67 4.85 -5.15 -9.97
N ILE A 68 3.94 -5.89 -10.63
CA ILE A 68 3.98 -6.10 -12.08
C ILE A 68 3.85 -4.76 -12.81
N ILE A 69 2.86 -3.95 -12.46
CA ILE A 69 2.65 -2.62 -13.04
C ILE A 69 3.91 -1.76 -12.86
N TYR A 70 4.44 -1.70 -11.63
CA TYR A 70 5.65 -0.96 -11.31
C TYR A 70 6.87 -1.45 -12.10
N LYS A 71 7.04 -2.76 -12.26
CA LYS A 71 8.15 -3.37 -13.00
C LYS A 71 8.19 -2.92 -14.47
N TYR A 72 7.04 -2.69 -15.09
CA TYR A 72 6.96 -2.32 -16.51
C TYR A 72 6.75 -0.82 -16.76
N LEU A 73 6.03 -0.12 -15.89
CA LEU A 73 5.63 1.28 -16.08
C LEU A 73 6.29 2.24 -15.07
N GLY A 74 7.07 1.72 -14.13
CA GLY A 74 7.65 2.48 -13.02
C GLY A 74 6.56 3.10 -12.13
N TYR A 75 6.92 4.12 -11.36
CA TYR A 75 5.98 4.83 -10.48
C TYR A 75 4.79 5.45 -11.21
N ARG A 76 4.96 5.82 -12.49
CA ARG A 76 3.88 6.40 -13.30
C ARG A 76 2.74 5.42 -13.53
N GLY A 77 2.97 4.11 -13.42
CA GLY A 77 1.91 3.12 -13.47
C GLY A 77 1.06 3.03 -12.20
N LEU A 78 1.50 3.65 -11.10
CA LEU A 78 0.86 3.57 -9.78
C LEU A 78 0.05 4.82 -9.42
N VAL A 79 0.00 5.85 -10.28
CA VAL A 79 -0.64 7.15 -10.04
C VAL A 79 -1.49 7.62 -11.20
#